data_AF-A0A1C4B2N0-F1
#
_entry.id   AF-A0A1C4B2N0-F1
#
_cell.length_a   1.000
_cell.length_b   1.000
_cell.length_c   1.000
_cell.angle_alpha   90.00
_cell.angle_beta   90.00
_cell.angle_gamma   90.00
#
_symmetry.space_group_name_H-M   'P 1'
#
loop_
_entity.id
_entity.type
_entity.pdbx_description
1 polymer ?
#
loop_
_entity_poly.entity_id
_entity_poly.type
_entity_poly.pdbx_seq_one_letter_code
_entity_poly.pdbx_strand_id
1 'polypeptide(L)' 'MLIYNVFGRYLGVKRVAESWQVFRVDRNEGKHSRLYNIIIPDELSEAEIPGWLGDIFHEAASEQHPDVTRVE' A
#
# COMPACT_ATOMS: atom_id res chain seq x y z
N MET A 1 8.24 6.40 -4.84
CA MET A 1 6.96 5.74 -4.51
C MET A 1 7.28 4.84 -3.34
N LEU A 2 6.49 4.90 -2.27
CA LEU A 2 6.67 4.03 -1.12
C LEU A 2 6.11 2.65 -1.48
N ILE A 3 6.82 1.57 -1.20
CA ILE A 3 6.33 0.22 -1.49
C ILE A 3 6.16 -0.51 -0.16
N TYR A 4 5.00 -1.14 -0.02
CA TYR A 4 4.62 -1.90 1.15
C TYR A 4 4.34 -3.34 0.76
N ASN A 5 4.79 -4.27 1.59
CA ASN A 5 4.19 -5.60 1.68
C ASN A 5 2.95 -5.47 2.57
N VAL A 6 1.77 -5.64 1.97
CA VAL A 6 0.46 -5.63 2.62
C VAL A 6 -0.04 -7.06 2.62
N PHE A 7 0.25 -7.78 3.71
CA PHE A 7 -0.16 -9.17 3.92
C PHE A 7 0.17 -10.11 2.75
N GLY A 8 1.41 -10.02 2.24
CA GLY A 8 1.91 -10.84 1.12
C GLY A 8 1.71 -10.22 -0.27
N ARG A 9 1.02 -9.08 -0.38
CA ARG A 9 0.84 -8.34 -1.65
C ARG A 9 1.72 -7.09 -1.67
N TYR A 10 2.27 -6.75 -2.83
CA TYR A 10 3.04 -5.50 -2.96
C TYR A 10 2.16 -4.37 -3.46
N LEU A 11 2.01 -3.33 -2.64
CA LEU A 11 1.31 -2.11 -2.98
C LEU A 11 2.29 -0.93 -2.97
N GLY A 12 2.21 -0.10 -4.01
CA GLY A 12 2.93 1.15 -4.12
C GLY A 12 2.00 2.30 -3.74
N VAL A 13 2.45 3.21 -2.89
CA VAL A 13 1.75 4.44 -2.55
C VAL A 13 2.58 5.64 -2.98
N LYS A 14 1.97 6.56 -3.72
CA LYS A 14 2.63 7.74 -4.26
C LYS A 14 1.76 8.97 -4.02
N ARG A 15 2.32 10.03 -3.46
CA ARG A 15 1.66 11.35 -3.43
C ARG A 15 1.69 11.93 -4.85
N VAL A 16 0.53 12.34 -5.36
CA VAL A 16 0.39 13.03 -6.64
C VAL A 16 -0.48 14.25 -6.42
N ALA A 17 0.10 15.44 -6.57
CA ALA A 17 -0.48 16.69 -6.08
C ALA A 17 -0.86 16.54 -4.61
N GLU A 18 -2.12 16.79 -4.26
CA GLU A 18 -2.60 16.73 -2.88
C GLU A 18 -3.15 15.37 -2.48
N SER A 19 -3.15 14.36 -3.37
CA SER A 19 -3.78 13.07 -3.08
C SER A 19 -2.85 11.87 -3.14
N TRP A 20 -3.19 10.86 -2.36
CA TRP A 20 -2.50 9.59 -2.36
C TRP A 20 -2.98 8.67 -3.48
N GLN A 21 -2.03 8.05 -4.15
CA GLN A 21 -2.28 7.11 -5.22
C GLN A 21 -1.70 5.73 -4.89
N VAL A 22 -2.56 4.72 -4.86
CA VAL A 22 -2.22 3.30 -4.69
C VAL A 22 -2.06 2.59 -6.03
N PHE A 23 -1.05 1.74 -6.12
CA PHE A 23 -0.71 0.91 -7.25
C PHE A 23 -0.51 -0.52 -6.79
N ARG A 24 -0.95 -1.50 -7.57
CA ARG A 24 -0.43 -2.86 -7.46
C ARG A 24 0.97 -2.87 -8.05
N VAL A 25 1.92 -3.45 -7.32
CA VAL A 25 3.32 -3.55 -7.74
C VAL A 25 3.62 -5.01 -8.09
N ASP A 26 4.01 -5.24 -9.35
CA ASP A 26 4.65 -6.49 -9.75
C ASP A 26 6.16 -6.30 -9.67
N ARG A 27 6.80 -6.97 -8.71
CA ARG A 27 8.25 -6.88 -8.50
C ARG A 27 9.06 -7.76 -9.46
N ASN A 28 8.44 -8.77 -10.08
CA ASN A 28 9.13 -9.66 -11.01
C ASN A 28 9.29 -8.97 -12.37
N GLU A 29 8.25 -8.26 -12.81
CA GLU A 29 8.24 -7.59 -14.11
C GLU A 29 8.52 -6.07 -14.02
N GLY A 30 8.63 -5.52 -12.81
CA GLY A 30 8.82 -4.07 -12.59
C GLY A 30 7.62 -3.24 -13.04
N LYS A 31 6.42 -3.84 -13.11
CA LYS A 31 5.20 -3.19 -13.60
C LYS A 31 4.35 -2.66 -12.45
N HIS A 32 3.65 -1.57 -12.71
CA HIS A 32 2.74 -0.94 -11.74
C HIS A 32 1.39 -0.62 -12.39
N SER A 33 0.30 -1.01 -11.75
CA SER A 33 -1.06 -0.68 -12.21
C SER A 33 -1.83 0.07 -11.13
N ARG A 34 -2.42 1.22 -11.48
CA ARG A 34 -3.20 2.05 -10.56
C ARG A 34 -4.42 1.30 -10.03
N LEU A 35 -4.67 1.41 -8.72
CA LEU A 35 -5.89 0.94 -8.06
C LEU A 35 -6.77 2.15 -7.72
N TYR A 36 -7.85 2.33 -8.48
CA TYR A 36 -8.74 3.51 -8.36
C TYR A 36 -9.76 3.38 -7.23
N ASN A 37 -10.04 2.16 -6.77
CA ASN A 37 -11.00 1.85 -5.72
C ASN A 37 -10.40 1.91 -4.31
N ILE A 38 -9.13 2.29 -4.17
CA ILE A 38 -8.46 2.46 -2.88
C ILE A 38 -8.12 3.94 -2.74
N ILE A 39 -8.82 4.60 -1.82
CA ILE A 39 -8.69 6.03 -1.56
C ILE A 39 -8.13 6.20 -0.15
N ILE A 40 -6.86 6.61 -0.08
CA ILE A 40 -6.22 6.99 1.19
C ILE A 40 -6.57 8.46 1.45
N PRO A 41 -7.12 8.81 2.63
CA PRO A 41 -7.36 10.20 3.01
C PRO A 41 -6.14 11.11 2.82
N ASP A 42 -6.35 12.30 2.27
CA ASP A 42 -5.27 13.20 1.84
C ASP A 42 -4.52 13.81 3.05
N GLU A 43 -5.15 13.87 4.20
CA GLU A 43 -4.59 14.33 5.47
C GLU A 43 -3.58 13.36 6.11
N LEU A 44 -3.57 12.09 5.69
CA LEU A 44 -2.65 11.08 6.24
C LEU A 44 -1.21 11.42 5.86
N SER A 45 -0.33 11.41 6.86
CA SER A 45 1.11 11.47 6.67
C SER A 45 1.67 10.13 6.18
N GLU A 46 2.88 10.15 5.63
CA GLU A 46 3.57 8.92 5.20
C GLU A 46 3.72 7.87 6.30
N ALA A 47 3.84 8.32 7.56
CA ALA A 47 3.99 7.46 8.73
C ALA A 47 2.70 6.72 9.09
N GLU A 48 1.54 7.24 8.70
CA GLU A 48 0.23 6.65 9.01
C GLU A 48 -0.25 5.67 7.93
N ILE A 49 0.36 5.72 6.73
CA ILE A 49 0.02 4.84 5.60
C ILE A 49 0.06 3.34 5.96
N PRO A 50 1.08 2.80 6.66
CA PRO A 50 1.11 1.38 7.00
C PRO A 50 -0.08 0.95 7.87
N GLY A 51 -0.43 1.76 8.86
CA GLY A 51 -1.57 1.49 9.74
C GLY A 51 -2.88 1.49 8.97
N TRP A 52 -3.09 2.52 8.15
CA TRP A 52 -4.28 2.60 7.29
C TRP A 52 -4.41 1.42 6.31
N LEU A 53 -3.30 1.00 5.69
CA LEU A 53 -3.26 -0.19 4.85
C LEU A 53 -3.58 -1.46 5.63
N GLY A 54 -3.09 -1.57 6.87
CA GLY A 54 -3.41 -2.67 7.77
C GLY A 54 -4.90 -2.74 8.06
N ASP A 55 -5.51 -1.60 8.38
CA ASP A 55 -6.93 -1.51 8.73
C ASP A 55 -7.85 -1.90 7.56
N ILE A 56 -7.59 -1.41 6.35
CA ILE A 56 -8.48 -1.67 5.20
C ILE A 56 -8.26 -3.06 4.58
N PHE A 57 -7.09 -3.68 4.80
CA PHE A 57 -6.75 -4.99 4.26
C PHE A 57 -6.63 -6.11 5.31
N HIS A 58 -7.05 -5.90 6.56
CA HIS A 58 -6.85 -6.85 7.66
C HIS A 58 -7.32 -8.28 7.36
N GLU A 59 -8.37 -8.44 6.54
CA GLU A 59 -8.88 -9.75 6.08
C GLU A 59 -7.86 -10.57 5.26
N ALA A 60 -6.80 -9.95 4.75
CA ALA A 60 -5.71 -10.63 4.07
C ALA A 60 -4.59 -11.09 5.02
N ALA A 61 -4.62 -10.68 6.30
CA ALA A 61 -3.63 -11.07 7.29
C ALA A 61 -3.63 -12.58 7.51
N SER A 62 -2.43 -13.14 7.68
CA SER A 62 -2.23 -14.57 7.92
C SER A 62 -1.04 -14.79 8.85
N GLU A 63 -0.86 -16.01 9.35
CA GLU A 63 0.30 -16.35 10.18
C GLU A 63 1.64 -16.08 9.45
N GLN A 64 1.68 -16.26 8.13
CA GLN A 64 2.89 -16.04 7.33
C GLN A 64 3.11 -14.54 7.00
N HIS A 65 2.03 -13.77 6.95
CA HIS A 65 2.05 -12.35 6.66
C HIS A 65 1.13 -11.61 7.66
N PRO A 66 1.60 -11.39 8.90
CA PRO A 66 0.76 -10.84 9.97
C PRO A 66 0.63 -9.32 9.93
N ASP A 67 1.54 -8.63 9.23
CA ASP A 67 1.70 -7.17 9.31
C ASP A 67 1.92 -6.52 7.94
N VAL A 68 1.67 -5.21 7.89
CA VAL A 68 2.07 -4.34 6.78
C VAL A 68 3.47 -3.79 7.04
N THR A 69 4.39 -4.01 6.11
CA THR A 69 5.79 -3.56 6.23
C THR A 69 6.22 -2.76 5.02
N ARG A 70 7.00 -1.69 5.24
CA ARG A 70 7.63 -0.94 4.15
C ARG A 70 8.81 -1.76 3.61
N VAL A 71 8.90 -1.87 2.29
CA VAL A 71 9.98 -2.59 1.60
C VAL A 71 10.83 -1.69 0.69
N GLU A 72 10.33 -0.50 0.32
CA GLU A 72 11.05 0.56 -0.41
C GLU A 72 10.53 1.95 -0.03
#